data_AF-A0A031LNM0-F1
#
_entry.id   AF-A0A031LNM0-F1
#
_cell.length_a   1.000
_cell.length_b   1.000
_cell.length_c   1.000
_cell.angle_alpha   90.00
_cell.angle_beta   90.00
_cell.angle_gamma   90.00
#
_symmetry.space_group_name_H-M   'P 1'
#
loop_
_entity.id
_entity.type
_entity.pdbx_description
1 polymer ?
#
loop_
_entity_poly.entity_id
_entity_poly.type
_entity_poly.pdbx_seq_one_letter_code
_entity_poly.pdbx_strand_id
1 'polypeptide(L)'
;MEILYSVEHWSIFEEKRRRTRDILMKLSSLGMEGYVYGSVARGDVRKDSDIDIIVFSPVFVKLEMIDSSHKFIIQATPASTPKAYISLDPLESEVISFPLSKMRKNEEEFYGFGGLINMEGVEKKIRVPGVNKMLNLVLPNDKGHFEIPVDENEEMVAKLLHISLETVKERKSLLTRRKEKGKTGVFLKYKLGVDETFEDAIRKLSKNNKFFRRVINEQF
;
A
#
# COMPACT_ATOMS: atom_id res chain seq x y z
N MET A 1 8.76 21.10 -10.49
CA MET A 1 10.10 21.35 -9.90
C MET A 1 10.97 20.13 -10.13
N GLU A 2 12.22 20.28 -10.53
CA GLU A 2 13.16 19.15 -10.61
C GLU A 2 13.85 18.96 -9.25
N ILE A 3 13.92 17.71 -8.79
CA ILE A 3 14.61 17.29 -7.57
C ILE A 3 15.74 16.35 -7.97
N LEU A 4 16.96 16.69 -7.56
CA LEU A 4 18.16 15.88 -7.80
C LEU A 4 18.45 15.00 -6.58
N TYR A 5 18.75 13.73 -6.81
CA TYR A 5 19.07 12.78 -5.76
C TYR A 5 20.56 12.81 -5.43
N SER A 6 20.85 12.85 -4.13
CA SER A 6 22.21 12.66 -3.62
C SER A 6 22.62 11.19 -3.71
N VAL A 7 23.92 10.92 -3.55
CA VAL A 7 24.45 9.55 -3.43
C VAL A 7 23.78 8.79 -2.28
N GLU A 8 23.53 9.48 -1.16
CA GLU A 8 22.83 8.91 -0.01
C GLU A 8 21.40 8.49 -0.36
N HIS A 9 20.67 9.32 -1.10
CA HIS A 9 19.31 8.99 -1.56
C HIS A 9 19.30 7.71 -2.39
N TRP A 10 20.20 7.62 -3.37
CA TRP A 10 20.33 6.42 -4.20
C TRP A 10 20.69 5.19 -3.37
N SER A 11 21.59 5.31 -2.41
CA SER A 11 21.93 4.21 -1.50
C SER A 11 20.73 3.72 -0.71
N ILE A 12 19.91 4.63 -0.17
CA ILE A 12 18.67 4.28 0.56
C ILE A 12 17.67 3.58 -0.36
N PHE A 13 17.53 4.08 -1.60
CA PHE A 13 16.65 3.48 -2.59
C PHE A 13 17.08 2.05 -2.93
N GLU A 14 18.36 1.83 -3.17
CA GLU A 14 18.90 0.50 -3.49
C GLU A 14 18.75 -0.48 -2.31
N GLU A 15 19.01 -0.02 -1.08
CA GLU A 15 18.82 -0.83 0.12
C GLU A 15 17.37 -1.26 0.30
N LYS A 16 16.42 -0.31 0.21
CA LYS A 16 14.98 -0.61 0.32
C LYS A 16 14.52 -1.52 -0.82
N ARG A 17 15.00 -1.31 -2.06
CA ARG A 17 14.67 -2.18 -3.21
C ARG A 17 15.21 -3.60 -3.06
N ARG A 18 16.41 -3.77 -2.51
CA ARG A 18 16.95 -5.10 -2.17
C ARG A 18 16.06 -5.79 -1.14
N ARG A 19 15.71 -5.08 -0.06
CA ARG A 19 14.81 -5.63 0.96
C ARG A 19 13.42 -5.98 0.41
N THR A 20 12.85 -5.12 -0.41
CA THR A 20 11.60 -5.40 -1.13
C THR A 20 11.70 -6.66 -1.99
N ARG A 21 12.80 -6.83 -2.73
CA ARG A 21 13.04 -8.02 -3.55
C ARG A 21 12.97 -9.30 -2.71
N ASP A 22 13.62 -9.31 -1.55
CA ASP A 22 13.62 -10.47 -0.65
C ASP A 22 12.20 -10.85 -0.20
N ILE A 23 11.39 -9.85 0.15
CA ILE A 23 9.99 -10.07 0.56
C ILE A 23 9.15 -10.60 -0.60
N LEU A 24 9.30 -10.01 -1.80
CA LEU A 24 8.57 -10.45 -3.00
C LEU A 24 8.97 -11.86 -3.45
N MET A 25 10.25 -12.25 -3.34
CA MET A 25 10.70 -13.62 -3.59
C MET A 25 10.04 -14.62 -2.64
N LYS A 26 9.95 -14.27 -1.34
CA LYS A 26 9.27 -15.12 -0.35
C LYS A 26 7.79 -15.30 -0.71
N LEU A 27 7.08 -14.24 -1.06
CA LEU A 27 5.69 -14.31 -1.53
C LEU A 27 5.56 -15.17 -2.79
N SER A 28 6.46 -15.00 -3.76
CA SER A 28 6.47 -15.79 -5.00
C SER A 28 6.70 -17.28 -4.72
N SER A 29 7.57 -17.64 -3.78
CA SER A 29 7.77 -19.04 -3.36
C SER A 29 6.53 -19.67 -2.73
N LEU A 30 5.65 -18.85 -2.15
CA LEU A 30 4.32 -19.24 -1.67
C LEU A 30 3.26 -19.20 -2.78
N GLY A 31 3.61 -18.91 -4.03
CA GLY A 31 2.67 -18.79 -5.16
C GLY A 31 1.75 -17.58 -5.06
N MET A 32 2.19 -16.52 -4.38
CA MET A 32 1.47 -15.24 -4.30
C MET A 32 2.26 -14.15 -5.01
N GLU A 33 1.58 -13.37 -5.83
CA GLU A 33 2.18 -12.21 -6.48
C GLU A 33 2.02 -10.97 -5.59
N GLY A 34 3.14 -10.38 -5.21
CA GLY A 34 3.19 -9.15 -4.42
C GLY A 34 3.65 -7.95 -5.24
N TYR A 35 3.21 -6.78 -4.80
CA TYR A 35 3.52 -5.50 -5.43
C TYR A 35 3.94 -4.50 -4.35
N VAL A 36 5.07 -3.83 -4.55
CA VAL A 36 5.46 -2.71 -3.70
C VAL A 36 4.82 -1.43 -4.23
N TYR A 37 4.38 -0.55 -3.35
CA TYR A 37 3.81 0.73 -3.74
C TYR A 37 4.38 1.90 -2.96
N GLY A 38 4.02 3.11 -3.37
CA GLY A 38 4.44 4.33 -2.69
C GLY A 38 5.87 4.75 -3.06
N SER A 39 6.58 5.34 -2.09
CA SER A 39 7.91 5.93 -2.31
C SER A 39 8.95 4.94 -2.80
N VAL A 40 8.87 3.67 -2.41
CA VAL A 40 9.80 2.65 -2.90
C VAL A 40 9.55 2.35 -4.38
N ALA A 41 8.29 2.36 -4.83
CA ALA A 41 7.95 2.18 -6.25
C ALA A 41 8.39 3.38 -7.10
N ARG A 42 8.16 4.60 -6.59
CA ARG A 42 8.49 5.84 -7.30
C ARG A 42 9.97 6.25 -7.23
N GLY A 43 10.64 5.89 -6.14
CA GLY A 43 12.04 6.19 -5.88
C GLY A 43 12.29 7.47 -5.07
N ASP A 44 11.28 8.25 -4.70
CA ASP A 44 11.38 9.42 -3.82
C ASP A 44 11.47 9.02 -2.33
N VAL A 45 12.35 8.07 -2.02
CA VAL A 45 12.51 7.53 -0.67
C VAL A 45 13.24 8.47 0.27
N ARG A 46 13.02 8.25 1.56
CA ARG A 46 13.78 8.82 2.69
C ARG A 46 14.17 7.68 3.63
N LYS A 47 15.04 7.96 4.61
CA LYS A 47 15.44 6.98 5.63
C LYS A 47 14.23 6.35 6.33
N ASP A 48 13.27 7.18 6.69
CA ASP A 48 12.01 6.84 7.37
C ASP A 48 10.92 6.29 6.44
N SER A 49 11.21 6.02 5.16
CA SER A 49 10.18 5.50 4.25
C SER A 49 9.88 4.03 4.51
N ASP A 50 8.61 3.70 4.65
CA ASP A 50 8.12 2.34 4.83
C ASP A 50 8.26 1.51 3.53
N ILE A 51 8.36 0.19 3.67
CA ILE A 51 8.20 -0.80 2.60
C ILE A 51 6.78 -1.36 2.71
N ASP A 52 5.87 -0.80 1.92
CA ASP A 52 4.50 -1.24 1.84
C ASP A 52 4.29 -2.19 0.65
N ILE A 53 3.80 -3.40 0.92
CA ILE A 53 3.50 -4.41 -0.09
C ILE A 53 2.01 -4.76 -0.05
N ILE A 54 1.41 -4.92 -1.22
CA ILE A 54 0.05 -5.44 -1.41
C ILE A 54 0.11 -6.75 -2.21
N VAL A 55 -0.67 -7.73 -1.78
CA VAL A 55 -0.97 -8.94 -2.55
C VAL A 55 -2.46 -8.89 -2.86
N PHE A 56 -2.81 -8.64 -4.13
CA PHE A 56 -4.20 -8.48 -4.56
C PHE A 56 -5.00 -9.78 -4.49
N SER A 57 -4.34 -10.91 -4.72
CA SER A 57 -4.94 -12.25 -4.73
C SER A 57 -4.30 -13.14 -3.67
N PRO A 58 -4.68 -12.98 -2.39
CA PRO A 58 -4.10 -13.76 -1.30
C PRO A 58 -4.50 -15.23 -1.37
N VAL A 59 -3.55 -16.12 -1.07
CA VAL A 59 -3.83 -17.51 -0.73
C VAL A 59 -3.89 -17.61 0.79
N PHE A 60 -5.10 -17.49 1.37
CA PHE A 60 -5.33 -17.35 2.82
C PHE A 60 -4.55 -18.34 3.69
N VAL A 61 -4.59 -19.62 3.35
CA VAL A 61 -3.91 -20.69 4.11
C VAL A 61 -2.40 -20.47 4.18
N LYS A 62 -1.79 -19.85 3.17
CA LYS A 62 -0.34 -19.59 3.10
C LYS A 62 0.08 -18.32 3.82
N LEU A 63 -0.85 -17.46 4.22
CA LEU A 63 -0.53 -16.24 4.97
C LEU A 63 0.11 -16.57 6.31
N GLU A 64 -0.32 -17.68 6.94
CA GLU A 64 0.22 -18.15 8.21
C GLU A 64 1.66 -18.67 8.11
N MET A 65 2.17 -18.92 6.89
CA MET A 65 3.55 -19.36 6.65
C MET A 65 4.54 -18.19 6.57
N ILE A 66 4.06 -16.95 6.64
CA ILE A 66 4.90 -15.75 6.58
C ILE A 66 5.35 -15.38 7.99
N ASP A 67 6.65 -15.49 8.26
CA ASP A 67 7.23 -14.99 9.51
C ASP A 67 6.84 -13.53 9.76
N SER A 68 6.32 -13.26 10.94
CA SER A 68 5.74 -11.95 11.28
C SER A 68 6.14 -11.52 12.68
N SER A 69 6.37 -10.23 12.87
CA SER A 69 6.41 -9.61 14.19
C SER A 69 5.02 -9.62 14.84
N HIS A 70 4.00 -9.22 14.08
CA HIS A 70 2.61 -9.26 14.52
C HIS A 70 1.66 -9.11 13.32
N LYS A 71 0.41 -9.51 13.52
CA LYS A 71 -0.65 -9.48 12.51
C LYS A 71 -1.80 -8.59 12.97
N PHE A 72 -2.47 -7.93 12.04
CA PHE A 72 -3.65 -7.13 12.35
C PHE A 72 -4.61 -7.02 11.17
N ILE A 73 -5.86 -6.70 11.46
CA ILE A 73 -6.89 -6.39 10.47
C ILE A 73 -7.32 -4.94 10.64
N ILE A 74 -7.37 -4.19 9.55
CA ILE A 74 -7.91 -2.82 9.53
C ILE A 74 -9.08 -2.72 8.58
N GLN A 75 -10.12 -2.03 9.03
CA GLN A 75 -11.19 -1.51 8.19
C GLN A 75 -11.25 0.01 8.36
N ALA A 76 -10.97 0.76 7.31
CA ALA A 76 -10.85 2.22 7.38
C ALA A 76 -12.19 2.90 7.67
N THR A 77 -13.26 2.45 7.01
CA THR A 77 -14.64 2.91 7.18
C THR A 77 -15.59 1.70 7.22
N PRO A 78 -16.82 1.83 7.74
CA PRO A 78 -17.79 0.73 7.77
C PRO A 78 -18.10 0.08 6.40
N ALA A 79 -17.77 0.76 5.31
CA ALA A 79 -18.01 0.28 3.96
C ALA A 79 -16.71 -0.19 3.27
N SER A 80 -15.54 0.32 3.65
CA SER A 80 -14.27 -0.06 3.00
C SER A 80 -13.97 -1.54 3.13
N THR A 81 -13.26 -2.09 2.15
CA THR A 81 -12.76 -3.47 2.16
C THR A 81 -11.80 -3.64 3.34
N PRO A 82 -12.10 -4.54 4.30
CA PRO A 82 -11.15 -4.89 5.34
C PRO A 82 -9.87 -5.46 4.72
N LYS A 83 -8.74 -5.14 5.33
CA LYS A 83 -7.43 -5.66 4.91
C LYS A 83 -6.76 -6.34 6.09
N ALA A 84 -6.20 -7.51 5.85
CA ALA A 84 -5.23 -8.14 6.73
C ALA A 84 -3.85 -7.56 6.47
N TYR A 85 -3.06 -7.47 7.53
CA TYR A 85 -1.70 -6.95 7.52
C TYR A 85 -0.81 -7.87 8.32
N ILE A 86 0.36 -8.14 7.76
CA ILE A 86 1.46 -8.87 8.38
C ILE A 86 2.63 -7.89 8.47
N SER A 87 2.99 -7.50 9.70
CA SER A 87 4.17 -6.68 9.94
C SER A 87 5.39 -7.59 10.09
N LEU A 88 6.46 -7.32 9.34
CA LEU A 88 7.70 -8.09 9.41
C LEU A 88 8.63 -7.58 10.52
N ASP A 89 8.39 -6.36 11.01
CA ASP A 89 9.14 -5.72 12.07
C ASP A 89 8.21 -5.12 13.16
N PRO A 90 8.72 -4.82 14.37
CA PRO A 90 7.92 -4.23 15.44
C PRO A 90 7.45 -2.80 15.17
N LEU A 91 8.13 -2.06 14.30
CA LEU A 91 7.85 -0.65 14.01
C LEU A 91 6.81 -0.46 12.88
N GLU A 92 6.30 -1.54 12.30
CA GLU A 92 5.40 -1.50 11.13
C GLU A 92 6.05 -0.77 9.93
N SER A 93 7.37 -0.85 9.77
CA SER A 93 8.10 -0.24 8.64
C SER A 93 8.21 -1.17 7.42
N GLU A 94 7.94 -2.46 7.60
CA GLU A 94 7.86 -3.46 6.53
C GLU A 94 6.55 -4.24 6.66
N VAL A 95 5.58 -3.91 5.81
CA VAL A 95 4.21 -4.43 5.95
C VAL A 95 3.72 -5.06 4.66
N ILE A 96 3.19 -6.27 4.77
CA ILE A 96 2.47 -6.94 3.68
C ILE A 96 0.97 -6.88 3.99
N SER A 97 0.20 -6.38 3.05
CA SER A 97 -1.26 -6.23 3.17
C SER A 97 -2.00 -7.10 2.15
N PHE A 98 -3.20 -7.53 2.53
CA PHE A 98 -4.05 -8.44 1.76
C PHE A 98 -5.51 -8.01 1.90
N PRO A 99 -6.27 -7.84 0.82
CA PRO A 99 -7.70 -7.58 0.92
C PRO A 99 -8.44 -8.83 1.42
N LEU A 100 -9.41 -8.64 2.32
CA LEU A 100 -10.24 -9.71 2.85
C LEU A 100 -11.54 -9.94 2.07
N SER A 101 -11.82 -9.10 1.09
CA SER A 101 -12.95 -9.20 0.17
C SER A 101 -12.57 -8.51 -1.15
N LYS A 102 -13.44 -8.59 -2.16
CA LYS A 102 -13.22 -7.88 -3.41
C LYS A 102 -13.09 -6.39 -3.16
N MET A 103 -12.00 -5.79 -3.62
CA MET A 103 -11.80 -4.35 -3.53
C MET A 103 -12.66 -3.62 -4.54
N ARG A 104 -13.05 -2.41 -4.19
CA ARG A 104 -13.66 -1.50 -5.15
C ARG A 104 -12.60 -0.91 -6.06
N LYS A 105 -13.02 -0.45 -7.24
CA LYS A 105 -12.14 0.20 -8.22
C LYS A 105 -11.28 1.31 -7.59
N ASN A 106 -11.85 2.20 -6.79
CA ASN A 106 -11.12 3.30 -6.15
C ASN A 106 -10.15 2.85 -5.03
N GLU A 107 -10.35 1.65 -4.48
CA GLU A 107 -9.43 1.02 -3.51
C GLU A 107 -8.27 0.33 -4.23
N GLU A 108 -8.49 -0.24 -5.41
CA GLU A 108 -7.43 -0.79 -6.27
C GLU A 108 -6.59 0.35 -6.89
N GLU A 109 -7.26 1.35 -7.45
CA GLU A 109 -6.61 2.52 -8.06
C GLU A 109 -5.80 3.34 -7.04
N PHE A 110 -6.05 3.20 -5.73
CA PHE A 110 -5.21 3.82 -4.70
C PHE A 110 -3.74 3.39 -4.81
N TYR A 111 -3.49 2.11 -5.13
CA TYR A 111 -2.14 1.60 -5.26
C TYR A 111 -1.44 2.19 -6.49
N GLY A 112 -2.17 2.29 -7.62
CA GLY A 112 -1.70 3.00 -8.82
C GLY A 112 -1.48 4.50 -8.58
N PHE A 113 -2.37 5.15 -7.81
CA PHE A 113 -2.22 6.56 -7.40
C PHE A 113 -0.90 6.77 -6.66
N GLY A 114 -0.50 5.84 -5.78
CA GLY A 114 0.78 5.91 -5.07
C GLY A 114 2.01 5.51 -5.89
N GLY A 115 1.83 4.97 -7.10
CA GLY A 115 2.87 4.25 -7.84
C GLY A 115 2.97 2.80 -7.35
N LEU A 116 2.89 1.84 -8.27
CA LEU A 116 2.80 0.41 -8.00
C LEU A 116 3.77 -0.34 -8.92
N ILE A 117 4.52 -1.30 -8.38
CA ILE A 117 5.45 -2.09 -9.17
C ILE A 117 5.59 -3.51 -8.63
N ASN A 118 5.70 -4.47 -9.55
CA ASN A 118 5.85 -5.89 -9.26
C ASN A 118 7.33 -6.29 -9.10
N MET A 119 7.57 -7.58 -8.89
CA MET A 119 8.91 -8.16 -8.77
C MET A 119 9.80 -7.86 -9.98
N GLU A 120 9.29 -8.03 -11.21
CA GLU A 120 10.05 -7.77 -12.43
C GLU A 120 10.54 -6.31 -12.48
N GLY A 121 9.67 -5.36 -12.15
CA GLY A 121 10.05 -3.96 -12.10
C GLY A 121 11.05 -3.62 -10.99
N VAL A 122 11.00 -4.33 -9.84
CA VAL A 122 12.03 -4.24 -8.80
C VAL A 122 13.38 -4.73 -9.33
N GLU A 123 13.43 -5.88 -10.00
CA GLU A 123 14.67 -6.46 -10.54
C GLU A 123 15.28 -5.61 -11.65
N LYS A 124 14.44 -5.03 -12.51
CA LYS A 124 14.86 -4.10 -13.58
C LYS A 124 15.17 -2.69 -13.07
N LYS A 125 15.14 -2.45 -11.75
CA LYS A 125 15.33 -1.14 -11.12
C LYS A 125 14.42 -0.04 -11.69
N ILE A 126 13.23 -0.40 -12.16
CA ILE A 126 12.27 0.54 -12.73
C ILE A 126 11.68 1.40 -11.61
N ARG A 127 11.56 2.70 -11.89
CA ARG A 127 10.80 3.66 -11.09
C ARG A 127 9.58 4.09 -11.88
N VAL A 128 8.44 4.18 -11.20
CA VAL A 128 7.14 4.51 -11.82
C VAL A 128 6.61 5.85 -11.33
N PRO A 129 5.79 6.56 -12.12
CA PRO A 129 5.13 7.76 -11.65
C PRO A 129 4.11 7.44 -10.55
N GLY A 130 3.82 8.42 -9.71
CA GLY A 130 2.79 8.32 -8.68
C GLY A 130 2.76 9.55 -7.78
N VAL A 131 1.74 9.68 -6.95
CA VAL A 131 1.53 10.82 -6.06
C VAL A 131 2.04 10.51 -4.67
N ASN A 132 2.87 11.41 -4.12
CA ASN A 132 3.39 11.29 -2.76
C ASN A 132 2.39 11.83 -1.70
N LYS A 133 2.71 11.62 -0.42
CA LYS A 133 1.87 12.07 0.72
C LYS A 133 1.69 13.60 0.78
N MET A 134 2.49 14.36 0.03
CA MET A 134 2.44 15.82 -0.04
C MET A 134 1.51 16.35 -1.14
N LEU A 135 0.88 15.47 -1.93
CA LEU A 135 0.07 15.81 -3.12
C LEU A 135 0.89 16.34 -4.29
N ASN A 136 2.11 15.83 -4.46
CA ASN A 136 2.90 16.03 -5.67
C ASN A 136 2.94 14.73 -6.47
N LEU A 137 2.63 14.82 -7.75
CA LEU A 137 2.95 13.80 -8.75
C LEU A 137 4.46 13.78 -8.94
N VAL A 138 5.07 12.65 -8.57
CA VAL A 138 6.48 12.34 -8.75
C VAL A 138 6.64 11.64 -10.09
N LEU A 139 7.45 12.25 -10.97
CA LEU A 139 7.81 11.73 -12.28
C LEU A 139 9.32 11.41 -12.30
N PRO A 140 9.71 10.14 -12.16
CA PRO A 140 11.12 9.75 -12.13
C PRO A 140 11.87 10.20 -13.39
N ASN A 141 13.11 10.65 -13.22
CA ASN A 141 14.06 10.93 -14.30
C ASN A 141 15.46 10.38 -13.91
N ASP A 142 16.43 10.36 -14.82
CA ASP A 142 17.72 9.70 -14.58
C ASP A 142 18.51 10.23 -13.37
N LYS A 143 18.28 11.48 -12.95
CA LYS A 143 19.01 12.15 -11.84
C LYS A 143 18.21 12.28 -10.55
N GLY A 144 16.91 11.97 -10.59
CA GLY A 144 15.98 12.14 -9.48
C GLY A 144 14.54 12.10 -9.98
N HIS A 145 13.78 13.18 -9.84
CA HIS A 145 12.41 13.27 -10.34
C HIS A 145 11.93 14.70 -10.58
N PHE A 146 10.84 14.84 -11.33
CA PHE A 146 10.04 16.06 -11.35
C PHE A 146 8.85 15.94 -10.40
N GLU A 147 8.54 17.03 -9.71
CA GLU A 147 7.32 17.20 -8.93
C GLU A 147 6.36 18.15 -9.63
N ILE A 148 5.13 17.68 -9.82
CA ILE A 148 4.00 18.48 -10.31
C ILE A 148 2.92 18.47 -9.23
N PRO A 149 2.46 19.62 -8.72
CA PRO A 149 1.36 19.65 -7.77
C PRO A 149 0.11 18.98 -8.37
N VAL A 150 -0.56 18.14 -7.58
CA VAL A 150 -1.83 17.53 -8.01
C VAL A 150 -2.95 18.57 -8.06
N ASP A 151 -2.85 19.62 -7.26
CA ASP A 151 -3.77 20.74 -7.31
C ASP A 151 -3.77 21.37 -8.72
N GLU A 152 -4.96 21.54 -9.28
CA GLU A 152 -5.22 22.07 -10.62
C GLU A 152 -4.75 21.15 -11.78
N ASN A 153 -4.20 19.97 -11.48
CA ASN A 153 -3.69 19.01 -12.46
C ASN A 153 -4.34 17.63 -12.34
N GLU A 154 -5.51 17.52 -11.71
CA GLU A 154 -6.13 16.23 -11.39
C GLU A 154 -6.43 15.38 -12.62
N GLU A 155 -6.87 16.00 -13.72
CA GLU A 155 -7.13 15.30 -14.98
C GLU A 155 -5.86 14.77 -15.63
N MET A 156 -4.79 15.55 -15.58
CA MET A 156 -3.47 15.14 -16.09
C MET A 156 -2.97 13.94 -15.28
N VAL A 157 -3.04 14.02 -13.95
CA VAL A 157 -2.64 12.95 -13.02
C VAL A 157 -3.45 11.69 -13.30
N ALA A 158 -4.77 11.79 -13.43
CA ALA A 158 -5.64 10.66 -13.70
C ALA A 158 -5.28 9.94 -15.01
N LYS A 159 -5.09 10.72 -16.10
CA LYS A 159 -4.69 10.19 -17.40
C LYS A 159 -3.32 9.51 -17.36
N LEU A 160 -2.33 10.15 -16.72
CA LEU A 160 -0.97 9.65 -16.67
C LEU A 160 -0.84 8.38 -15.83
N LEU A 161 -1.53 8.32 -14.69
CA LEU A 161 -1.49 7.15 -13.80
C LEU A 161 -2.49 6.05 -14.21
N HIS A 162 -3.25 6.27 -15.29
CA HIS A 162 -4.28 5.35 -15.79
C HIS A 162 -5.32 4.98 -14.71
N ILE A 163 -5.77 5.98 -13.94
CA ILE A 163 -6.79 5.83 -12.90
C ILE A 163 -7.94 6.81 -13.12
N SER A 164 -9.07 6.59 -12.45
CA SER A 164 -10.20 7.51 -12.54
C SER A 164 -9.90 8.88 -11.92
N LEU A 165 -10.46 9.93 -12.52
CA LEU A 165 -10.45 11.29 -11.95
C LEU A 165 -11.11 11.34 -10.58
N GLU A 166 -12.14 10.50 -10.37
CA GLU A 166 -12.81 10.36 -9.08
C GLU A 166 -11.84 9.89 -7.99
N THR A 167 -11.02 8.86 -8.27
CA THR A 167 -9.99 8.42 -7.33
C THR A 167 -8.99 9.53 -7.03
N VAL A 168 -8.51 10.27 -8.02
CA VAL A 168 -7.59 11.40 -7.77
C VAL A 168 -8.23 12.44 -6.83
N LYS A 169 -9.48 12.84 -7.10
CA LYS A 169 -10.22 13.79 -6.26
C LYS A 169 -10.47 13.27 -4.84
N GLU A 170 -10.84 11.99 -4.70
CA GLU A 170 -11.02 11.34 -3.41
C GLU A 170 -9.72 11.34 -2.60
N ARG A 171 -8.61 10.91 -3.20
CA ARG A 171 -7.30 10.84 -2.53
C ARG A 171 -6.76 12.21 -2.17
N LYS A 172 -6.92 13.20 -3.05
CA LYS A 172 -6.64 14.61 -2.74
C LYS A 172 -7.42 15.07 -1.51
N SER A 173 -8.75 14.93 -1.53
CA SER A 173 -9.61 15.32 -0.40
C SER A 173 -9.21 14.64 0.91
N LEU A 174 -8.93 13.33 0.89
CA LEU A 174 -8.49 12.58 2.06
C LEU A 174 -7.15 13.06 2.62
N LEU A 175 -6.16 13.31 1.76
CA LEU A 175 -4.83 13.77 2.19
C LEU A 175 -4.87 15.22 2.69
N THR A 176 -5.64 16.10 2.05
CA THR A 176 -5.84 17.50 2.50
C THR A 176 -6.50 17.52 3.88
N ARG A 177 -7.59 16.76 4.08
CA ARG A 177 -8.26 16.65 5.39
C ARG A 177 -7.31 16.15 6.48
N ARG A 178 -6.41 15.21 6.16
CA ARG A 178 -5.40 14.70 7.11
C ARG A 178 -4.38 15.76 7.50
N LYS A 179 -3.98 16.64 6.58
CA LYS A 179 -3.07 17.76 6.88
C LYS A 179 -3.75 18.82 7.77
N GLU A 180 -5.03 19.13 7.51
CA GLU A 180 -5.78 20.14 8.25
C GLU A 180 -6.25 19.69 9.63
N LYS A 181 -6.77 18.46 9.73
CA LYS A 181 -7.49 17.94 10.92
C LYS A 181 -6.73 16.82 11.63
N GLY A 182 -5.58 16.41 11.12
CA GLY A 182 -4.83 15.25 11.61
C GLY A 182 -5.37 13.91 11.11
N LYS A 183 -4.75 12.80 11.53
CA LYS A 183 -5.20 11.46 11.19
C LYS A 183 -6.49 11.15 11.93
N THR A 184 -7.58 10.92 11.20
CA THR A 184 -8.75 10.26 11.77
C THR A 184 -8.41 8.80 12.08
N GLY A 185 -8.86 8.30 13.23
CA GLY A 185 -8.80 6.87 13.53
C GLY A 185 -9.50 6.04 12.44
N VAL A 186 -9.14 4.77 12.36
CA VAL A 186 -9.84 3.82 11.49
C VAL A 186 -11.09 3.30 12.19
N PHE A 187 -12.10 2.88 11.43
CA PHE A 187 -13.33 2.30 11.99
C PHE A 187 -13.04 1.04 12.83
N LEU A 188 -12.11 0.21 12.39
CA LEU A 188 -11.69 -1.01 13.08
C LEU A 188 -10.17 -1.20 12.92
N LYS A 189 -9.46 -1.40 14.03
CA LYS A 189 -8.11 -1.99 14.07
C LYS A 189 -8.16 -3.16 15.06
N TYR A 190 -7.96 -4.37 14.58
CA TYR A 190 -7.94 -5.58 15.39
C TYR A 190 -6.55 -6.21 15.31
N LYS A 191 -5.81 -6.22 16.42
CA LYS A 191 -4.53 -6.91 16.51
C LYS A 191 -4.80 -8.38 16.86
N LEU A 192 -4.20 -9.28 16.09
CA LEU A 192 -4.35 -10.72 16.32
C LEU A 192 -3.52 -11.15 17.52
N GLY A 193 -4.02 -12.16 18.24
CA GLY A 193 -3.22 -12.92 19.22
C GLY A 193 -2.06 -13.66 18.55
N VAL A 194 -1.07 -14.08 19.35
CA VAL A 194 0.13 -14.78 18.85
C VAL A 194 -0.24 -16.06 18.09
N ASP A 195 -1.19 -16.82 18.64
CA ASP A 195 -1.67 -18.09 18.06
C ASP A 195 -2.99 -17.91 17.29
N GLU A 196 -3.48 -16.68 17.11
CA GLU A 196 -4.71 -16.42 16.39
C GLU A 196 -4.44 -16.39 14.88
N THR A 197 -5.19 -17.19 14.14
CA THR A 197 -5.15 -17.18 12.67
C THR A 197 -6.00 -16.05 12.10
N PHE A 198 -5.76 -15.66 10.84
CA PHE A 198 -6.64 -14.73 10.15
C PHE A 198 -8.07 -15.26 10.03
N GLU A 199 -8.26 -16.57 9.84
CA GLU A 199 -9.59 -17.19 9.78
C GLU A 199 -10.36 -17.03 11.09
N ASP A 200 -9.70 -17.26 12.23
CA ASP A 200 -10.31 -17.08 13.55
C ASP A 200 -10.67 -15.63 13.81
N ALA A 201 -9.76 -14.71 13.48
CA ALA A 201 -9.99 -13.28 13.60
C ALA A 201 -11.18 -12.81 12.74
N ILE A 202 -11.25 -13.25 11.47
CA ILE A 202 -12.35 -12.95 10.56
C ILE A 202 -13.67 -13.50 11.11
N ARG A 203 -13.68 -14.76 11.58
CA ARG A 203 -14.88 -15.38 12.16
C ARG A 203 -15.38 -14.62 13.38
N LYS A 204 -14.47 -14.20 14.27
CA LYS A 204 -14.77 -13.42 15.47
C LYS A 204 -15.29 -12.03 15.13
N LEU A 205 -14.65 -11.34 14.18
CA LEU A 205 -15.08 -10.00 13.74
C LEU A 205 -16.43 -10.05 13.04
N SER A 206 -16.67 -11.03 12.17
CA SER A 206 -17.97 -11.20 11.49
C SER A 206 -19.11 -11.53 12.46
N LYS A 207 -18.85 -12.24 13.55
CA LYS A 207 -19.86 -12.49 14.60
C LYS A 207 -20.24 -11.21 15.36
N ASN A 208 -19.25 -10.36 15.65
CA ASN A 208 -19.41 -9.23 16.56
C ASN A 208 -19.65 -7.87 15.88
N ASN A 209 -19.34 -7.74 14.58
CA ASN A 209 -19.43 -6.48 13.85
C ASN A 209 -20.22 -6.65 12.54
N LYS A 210 -21.44 -6.11 12.51
CA LYS A 210 -22.34 -6.19 11.35
C LYS A 210 -21.78 -5.57 10.07
N PHE A 211 -20.99 -4.49 10.19
CA PHE A 211 -20.43 -3.79 9.04
C PHE A 211 -19.28 -4.57 8.43
N PHE A 212 -18.41 -5.13 9.28
CA PHE A 212 -17.36 -6.05 8.85
C PHE A 212 -17.96 -7.27 8.14
N ARG A 213 -18.93 -7.94 8.78
CA ARG A 213 -19.62 -9.11 8.21
C ARG A 213 -20.25 -8.81 6.84
N ARG A 214 -20.89 -7.65 6.70
CA ARG A 214 -21.52 -7.26 5.44
C ARG A 214 -20.51 -7.23 4.29
N VAL A 215 -19.37 -6.57 4.49
CA VAL A 215 -18.35 -6.42 3.44
C VAL A 215 -17.65 -7.75 3.14
N ILE A 216 -17.39 -8.59 4.15
CA ILE A 216 -16.83 -9.93 3.92
C ILE A 216 -17.79 -10.82 3.13
N ASN A 217 -19.10 -10.73 3.37
CA ASN A 217 -20.09 -11.55 2.69
C ASN A 217 -20.42 -11.09 1.26
N GLU A 218 -20.02 -9.89 0.85
CA GLU A 218 -20.12 -9.40 -0.54
C GLU A 218 -19.19 -10.17 -1.52
N GLN A 219 -18.54 -11.25 -1.07
CA GLN A 219 -17.76 -12.19 -1.89
C GLN A 219 -18.60 -13.11 -2.80
N PHE A 220 -19.93 -13.11 -2.69
CA PHE A 220 -20.85 -13.93 -3.50
C PHE A 220 -21.86 -13.06 -4.28
#